data_AF-A0A7C1GC30-F1
#
_entry.id   AF-A0A7C1GC30-F1
#
_cell.length_a   1.000
_cell.length_b   1.000
_cell.length_c   1.000
_cell.angle_alpha   90.00
_cell.angle_beta   90.00
_cell.angle_gamma   90.00
#
_symmetry.space_group_name_H-M   'P 1'
#
loop_
_entity.id
_entity.type
_entity.pdbx_description
1 polymer ?
#
loop_
_entity_poly.entity_id
_entity_poly.type
_entity_poly.pdbx_seq_one_letter_code
_entity_poly.pdbx_strand_id
1 'polypeptide(L)'
;MKVIPITSDSLGVRSLAVYVETKDCRLIIDPSAALGPSRYGLPPHPLEIEALDKAKREIREIARECDLFVISHYHYDHYDP
;
A
#
# COMPACT_ATOMS: atom_id res chain seq x y z
N MET A 1 14.96 4.03 -14.41
CA MET A 1 13.84 4.32 -13.50
C MET A 1 13.00 3.06 -13.38
N LYS A 2 12.69 2.63 -12.16
CA LYS A 2 11.86 1.47 -11.86
C LYS A 2 10.58 1.96 -11.17
N VAL A 3 9.43 1.42 -11.56
CA VAL A 3 8.14 1.74 -10.95
C VAL A 3 7.44 0.42 -10.67
N ILE A 4 7.11 0.16 -9.40
CA ILE A 4 6.54 -1.12 -8.96
C ILE A 4 5.32 -0.80 -8.09
N PRO A 5 4.11 -1.16 -8.53
CA PRO A 5 2.96 -1.22 -7.64
C PRO A 5 3.21 -2.31 -6.59
N ILE A 6 3.35 -1.92 -5.33
CA ILE A 6 3.46 -2.84 -4.19
C ILE A 6 2.07 -3.42 -3.92
N THR A 7 1.07 -2.55 -3.95
CA THR A 7 -0.34 -2.90 -3.79
C THR A 7 -1.18 -2.21 -4.84
N SER A 8 -2.34 -2.78 -5.16
CA SER A 8 -3.38 -2.16 -5.98
C SER A 8 -4.72 -2.84 -5.69
N ASP A 9 -5.81 -2.25 -6.17
CA ASP A 9 -7.14 -2.87 -6.21
C ASP A 9 -7.12 -4.30 -6.77
N SER A 10 -6.25 -4.56 -7.75
CA SER A 10 -6.12 -5.88 -8.40
C SER A 10 -5.22 -6.85 -7.63
N LEU A 11 -4.55 -6.41 -6.56
CA LEU A 11 -3.64 -7.21 -5.73
C LEU A 11 -4.24 -7.57 -4.36
N GLY A 12 -5.56 -7.43 -4.19
CA GLY A 12 -6.28 -7.92 -3.01
C GLY A 12 -6.43 -6.91 -1.87
N VAL A 13 -6.08 -5.65 -2.09
CA VAL A 13 -6.42 -4.53 -1.20
C VAL A 13 -7.19 -3.47 -1.97
N ARG A 14 -7.54 -2.34 -1.35
CA ARG A 14 -8.26 -1.22 -2.00
C ARG A 14 -7.50 0.10 -1.98
N SER A 15 -6.18 0.01 -2.02
CA SER A 15 -5.28 1.14 -2.08
C SER A 15 -4.22 0.90 -3.14
N LEU A 16 -3.48 1.96 -3.46
CA LEU A 16 -2.32 1.91 -4.33
C LEU A 16 -1.11 2.41 -3.56
N ALA A 17 -0.16 1.53 -3.26
CA ALA A 17 1.17 1.88 -2.80
C ALA A 17 2.18 1.58 -3.91
N VAL A 18 3.05 2.54 -4.23
CA VAL A 18 4.00 2.43 -5.35
C VAL A 18 5.42 2.70 -4.89
N TYR A 19 6.32 1.76 -5.17
CA TYR A 19 7.75 1.99 -5.09
C TYR A 19 8.27 2.58 -6.39
N VAL A 20 9.07 3.63 -6.29
CA VAL A 20 9.76 4.24 -7.42
C VAL A 20 11.24 4.36 -7.10
N GLU A 21 12.07 3.88 -8.03
CA GLU A 21 13.53 4.02 -7.95
C GLU A 21 14.03 4.81 -9.14
N THR A 22 14.73 5.89 -8.82
CA THR A 22 15.46 6.71 -9.77
C THR A 22 16.96 6.45 -9.63
N LYS A 23 17.78 7.14 -10.41
CA LYS A 23 19.24 7.07 -10.25
C LYS A 23 19.72 7.77 -8.97
N ASP A 24 18.92 8.69 -8.42
CA ASP A 24 19.31 9.62 -7.35
C ASP A 24 18.67 9.26 -6.00
N CYS A 25 17.46 8.68 -6.02
CA CYS A 25 16.72 8.31 -4.81
C CYS A 25 15.69 7.20 -5.05
N ARG A 26 15.28 6.59 -3.94
CA ARG A 26 14.15 5.67 -3.80
C ARG A 26 13.02 6.38 -3.06
N LEU A 27 11.81 6.25 -3.57
CA LEU A 27 10.64 6.84 -2.94
C LEU A 27 9.48 5.86 -2.93
N ILE A 28 8.62 6.02 -1.92
CA ILE A 28 7.36 5.30 -1.80
C ILE A 28 6.20 6.30 -1.84
N ILE A 29 5.21 6.02 -2.68
CA ILE A 29 3.99 6.81 -2.82
C ILE A 29 2.87 6.07 -2.12
N ASP A 30 2.14 6.78 -1.26
CA ASP A 30 0.97 6.32 -0.52
C ASP A 30 1.23 4.99 0.23
N PRO A 31 2.16 4.97 1.20
CA PRO A 31 2.64 3.77 1.87
C PRO A 31 1.63 3.23 2.89
N SER A 32 0.44 2.87 2.43
CA SER A 32 -0.59 2.23 3.24
C SER A 32 -1.45 1.27 2.42
N ALA A 33 -2.24 0.47 3.13
CA ALA A 33 -3.25 -0.39 2.56
C ALA A 33 -4.48 -0.49 3.44
N ALA A 34 -5.63 -0.67 2.80
CA ALA A 34 -6.92 -0.85 3.45
C ALA A 34 -7.82 -1.83 2.67
N LEU A 35 -8.83 -2.32 3.36
CA LEU A 35 -9.96 -3.05 2.79
C LEU A 35 -11.22 -2.19 2.89
N GLY A 36 -12.21 -2.49 2.05
CA GLY A 36 -13.54 -1.93 2.25
C GLY A 36 -14.18 -2.55 3.50
N PRO A 37 -14.85 -1.77 4.38
CA PRO A 37 -15.40 -2.29 5.63
C PRO A 37 -16.54 -3.30 5.42
N SER A 38 -17.27 -3.17 4.31
CA SER A 38 -18.28 -4.13 3.89
C SER A 38 -18.41 -4.15 2.37
N ARG A 39 -18.69 -5.33 1.80
CA ARG A 39 -19.01 -5.51 0.39
C ARG A 39 -20.24 -6.39 0.26
N TYR A 40 -21.27 -5.89 -0.42
CA TYR A 40 -22.57 -6.57 -0.53
C TYR A 40 -23.20 -6.92 0.84
N GLY A 41 -22.93 -6.10 1.87
CA GLY A 41 -23.41 -6.33 3.23
C GLY A 41 -22.60 -7.37 4.02
N LEU A 42 -21.53 -7.92 3.45
CA LEU A 42 -20.64 -8.88 4.10
C LEU A 42 -19.37 -8.20 4.61
N PRO A 43 -18.79 -8.64 5.74
CA PRO A 43 -17.47 -8.20 6.18
C PRO A 43 -16.38 -8.73 5.23
N PRO A 44 -15.14 -8.22 5.31
CA PRO A 44 -14.01 -8.78 4.59
C PRO A 44 -13.84 -10.27 4.88
N HIS A 45 -13.56 -11.05 3.84
CA HIS A 45 -13.23 -12.46 3.99
C HIS A 45 -11.89 -12.61 4.74
N PRO A 46 -11.67 -13.66 5.53
CA PRO A 46 -10.39 -13.88 6.22
C PRO A 46 -9.16 -13.79 5.32
N LEU A 47 -9.24 -14.31 4.09
CA LEU A 47 -8.17 -14.20 3.09
C LEU A 47 -7.89 -12.74 2.65
N GLU A 48 -8.88 -11.86 2.65
CA GLU A 48 -8.67 -10.43 2.38
C GLU A 48 -7.91 -9.77 3.55
N ILE A 49 -8.20 -10.17 4.79
CA ILE A 49 -7.49 -9.69 5.98
C ILE A 49 -6.02 -10.15 5.94
N GLU A 50 -5.77 -11.41 5.61
CA GLU A 50 -4.40 -11.93 5.43
C GLU A 50 -3.65 -11.20 4.31
N ALA A 51 -4.32 -10.89 3.19
CA ALA A 51 -3.76 -10.12 2.10
C ALA A 51 -3.40 -8.69 2.54
N LEU A 52 -4.26 -8.04 3.32
CA LEU A 52 -4.00 -6.73 3.91
C LEU A 52 -2.78 -6.75 4.83
N ASP A 53 -2.67 -7.74 5.72
CA ASP A 53 -1.54 -7.86 6.65
C ASP A 53 -0.22 -8.11 5.91
N LYS A 54 -0.25 -8.93 4.85
CA LYS A 54 0.90 -9.16 3.97
C LYS A 54 1.30 -7.86 3.24
N ALA A 55 0.33 -7.17 2.67
CA ALA A 55 0.54 -5.90 1.97
C ALA A 55 1.17 -4.84 2.90
N LYS A 56 0.61 -4.64 4.10
CA LYS A 56 1.17 -3.70 5.08
C LYS A 56 2.60 -4.05 5.50
N ARG A 57 2.91 -5.36 5.62
CA ARG A 57 4.27 -5.81 5.92
C ARG A 57 5.25 -5.49 4.80
N GLU A 58 4.87 -5.80 3.55
CA GLU A 58 5.69 -5.55 2.37
C GLU A 58 5.93 -4.04 2.16
N ILE A 59 4.88 -3.22 2.31
CA ILE A 59 4.97 -1.76 2.30
C ILE A 59 5.98 -1.29 3.35
N ARG A 60 5.86 -1.77 4.60
CA ARG A 60 6.77 -1.39 5.70
C ARG A 60 8.22 -1.79 5.43
N GLU A 61 8.45 -2.97 4.88
CA GLU A 61 9.80 -3.44 4.53
C GLU A 61 10.43 -2.58 3.43
N ILE A 62 9.68 -2.27 2.37
CA ILE A 62 10.15 -1.41 1.28
C ILE A 62 10.34 0.04 1.75
N ALA A 63 9.42 0.56 2.57
CA ALA A 63 9.44 1.92 3.09
C ALA A 63 10.72 2.21 3.90
N ARG A 64 11.27 1.21 4.63
CA ARG A 64 12.52 1.34 5.39
C ARG A 64 13.74 1.61 4.52
N GLU A 65 13.71 1.20 3.26
CA GLU A 65 14.79 1.34 2.29
C GLU A 65 14.62 2.57 1.38
N CYS A 66 13.56 3.36 1.58
CA CYS A 66 13.23 4.54 0.79
C CYS A 66 13.76 5.82 1.43
N ASP A 67 14.24 6.74 0.60
CA ASP A 67 14.73 8.06 1.01
C ASP A 67 13.58 9.06 1.23
N LEU A 68 12.47 8.87 0.51
CA LEU A 68 11.36 9.81 0.45
C LEU A 68 10.01 9.11 0.56
N PHE A 69 9.08 9.77 1.24
CA PHE A 69 7.69 9.35 1.40
C PHE A 69 6.80 10.41 0.77
N VAL A 70 5.93 9.98 -0.14
CA VAL A 70 4.94 10.84 -0.78
C VAL A 70 3.57 10.40 -0.32
N ILE A 71 2.80 11.34 0.21
CA ILE A 71 1.39 11.13 0.58
C ILE A 71 0.58 12.05 -0.31
N SER A 72 -0.26 11.48 -1.17
CA SER A 72 -1.11 12.23 -2.08
C SER A 72 -2.21 12.99 -1.34
N HIS A 73 -2.81 12.37 -0.32
CA HIS A 73 -3.81 12.96 0.57
C HIS A 73 -3.98 12.13 1.85
N TYR A 74 -4.69 12.68 2.83
CA TYR A 74 -4.79 12.10 4.19
C TYR A 74 -6.02 11.23 4.40
N HIS A 75 -6.14 10.14 3.63
CA HIS A 75 -6.99 9.01 3.99
C HIS A 75 -6.13 7.81 4.41
N TYR A 76 -6.63 6.98 5.34
CA TYR A 76 -5.83 5.93 5.97
C TYR A 76 -5.41 4.78 5.02
N ASP A 77 -6.01 4.70 3.85
CA ASP A 77 -5.57 3.83 2.77
C ASP A 77 -4.33 4.34 2.02
N HIS A 78 -3.94 5.61 2.25
CA HIS A 78 -2.74 6.24 1.68
C HIS A 78 -1.64 6.53 2.72
N TYR A 79 -1.98 6.60 4.01
CA TYR A 79 -1.00 6.73 5.10
C TYR A 79 -1.40 5.91 6.33
N ASP A 80 -0.41 5.29 7.01
CA ASP A 80 -0.59 4.49 8.23
C ASP A 80 0.28 5.11 9.36
N PRO A 81 -0.30 5.83 10.34
CA PRO A 81 0.42 6.56 11.39
C PRO A 81 1.33 5.71 12.29
#